data_AF-A0A1C5QLL4-F1
#
_entry.id   AF-A0A1C5QLL4-F1
#
_cell.length_a   1.000
_cell.length_b   1.000
_cell.length_c   1.000
_cell.angle_alpha   90.00
_cell.angle_beta   90.00
_cell.angle_gamma   90.00
#
_symmetry.space_group_name_H-M   'P 1'
#
loop_
_entity.id
_entity.type
_entity.pdbx_description
1 polymer ?
#
loop_
_entity_poly.entity_id
_entity_poly.type
_entity_poly.pdbx_seq_one_letter_code
_entity_poly.pdbx_strand_id
1 'polypeptide(L)'
;MINNTIPRFSLCTDGEKRYKDHSKWKNKSYIPQTGDIIFFDWNGDGHVQHVGIVEKVENGKVYTIEGNSKDEVRNKSYSLNNKSIYGYRSVN
;
A
#
# COMPACT_ATOMS: atom_id res chain seq x y z
N MET A 1 22.12 4.83 -0.59
CA MET A 1 21.59 5.70 0.47
C MET A 1 20.07 5.61 0.42
N ILE A 2 19.44 4.90 1.35
CA ILE A 2 17.97 4.87 1.46
C ILE A 2 17.58 6.25 2.01
N ASN A 3 16.85 7.04 1.22
CA ASN A 3 16.40 8.35 1.67
C ASN A 3 15.28 8.13 2.70
N ASN A 4 15.68 8.07 3.97
CA ASN A 4 14.99 7.48 5.12
C ASN A 4 13.77 8.30 5.61
N THR A 5 12.91 8.77 4.71
CA THR A 5 11.65 9.41 5.08
C THR A 5 10.61 8.34 5.31
N ILE A 6 10.43 7.97 6.59
CA ILE A 6 9.24 7.23 7.02
C ILE A 6 8.03 8.09 6.66
N PRO A 7 7.08 7.54 5.88
CA PRO A 7 5.88 8.24 5.48
C PRO A 7 5.09 8.68 6.72
N ARG A 8 4.77 9.98 6.79
CA ARG A 8 3.99 10.56 7.89
C ARG A 8 2.61 10.95 7.38
N PHE A 9 1.61 10.16 7.76
CA PHE A 9 0.19 10.48 7.66
C PHE A 9 -0.55 9.70 8.76
N SER A 10 -1.66 10.24 9.24
CA SER A 10 -2.57 9.55 10.17
C SER A 10 -3.86 9.11 9.46
N LEU A 11 -4.28 9.84 8.44
CA LEU A 11 -5.44 9.53 7.61
C LEU A 11 -5.00 8.94 6.26
N CYS A 12 -5.62 7.84 5.83
CA CYS A 12 -5.22 7.12 4.61
C CYS A 12 -5.34 7.98 3.34
N THR A 13 -6.41 8.78 3.24
CA THR A 13 -6.64 9.70 2.12
C THR A 13 -5.61 10.84 2.08
N ASP A 14 -5.14 11.31 3.25
CA ASP A 14 -4.04 12.28 3.31
C ASP A 14 -2.73 11.67 2.82
N GLY A 15 -2.47 10.41 3.15
CA GLY A 15 -1.34 9.64 2.63
C GLY A 15 -1.38 9.57 1.11
N GLU A 16 -2.49 9.10 0.55
CA GLU A 16 -2.74 9.04 -0.89
C GLU A 16 -2.51 10.40 -1.57
N LYS A 17 -3.17 11.46 -1.09
CA LYS A 17 -3.03 12.82 -1.63
C LYS A 17 -1.58 13.28 -1.60
N ARG A 18 -0.90 13.13 -0.45
CA ARG A 18 0.50 13.52 -0.29
C ARG A 18 1.41 12.80 -1.29
N TYR A 19 1.19 11.51 -1.55
CA TYR A 19 2.04 10.79 -2.51
C TYR A 19 1.74 11.13 -3.96
N LYS A 20 0.48 11.45 -4.29
CA LYS A 20 0.12 11.98 -5.60
C LYS A 20 0.78 13.36 -5.82
N ASP A 21 0.67 14.27 -4.85
CA ASP A 21 1.24 15.63 -4.92
C ASP A 21 2.77 15.64 -5.04
N HIS A 22 3.45 14.64 -4.46
CA HIS A 22 4.91 14.50 -4.50
C HIS A 22 5.41 13.55 -5.61
N SER A 23 4.55 13.15 -6.56
CA SER A 23 4.89 12.22 -7.65
C SER A 23 5.47 10.88 -7.21
N LYS A 24 5.11 10.41 -6.00
CA LYS A 24 5.52 9.12 -5.43
C LYS A 24 4.43 8.04 -5.50
N TRP A 25 3.27 8.40 -6.03
CA TRP A 25 2.15 7.48 -6.23
C TRP A 25 2.36 6.57 -7.43
N LYS A 26 1.96 5.30 -7.29
CA LYS A 26 1.91 4.29 -8.34
C LYS A 26 0.50 3.70 -8.39
N ASN A 27 -0.03 3.57 -9.61
CA ASN A 27 -1.36 2.99 -9.81
C ASN A 27 -1.35 1.47 -9.54
N LYS A 28 -2.53 0.88 -9.36
CA LYS A 28 -2.70 -0.56 -9.08
C LYS A 28 -2.00 -1.53 -10.05
N SER A 29 -1.71 -1.11 -11.28
CA SER A 29 -1.03 -1.92 -12.30
C SER A 29 0.49 -2.05 -12.08
N TYR A 30 1.06 -1.24 -11.19
CA TYR A 30 2.45 -1.34 -10.79
C TYR A 30 2.70 -2.62 -9.99
N ILE A 31 3.84 -3.27 -10.24
CA ILE A 31 4.30 -4.42 -9.46
C ILE A 31 5.13 -3.88 -8.29
N PRO A 32 4.66 -4.00 -7.04
CA PRO A 32 5.33 -3.37 -5.90
C PRO A 32 6.63 -4.08 -5.51
N GLN A 33 7.50 -3.33 -4.86
CA GLN A 33 8.74 -3.83 -4.28
C GLN A 33 8.64 -3.92 -2.76
N THR A 34 9.50 -4.72 -2.14
CA THR A 34 9.62 -4.79 -0.68
C THR A 34 9.81 -3.39 -0.09
N GLY A 35 9.01 -3.08 0.95
CA GLY A 35 9.01 -1.78 1.61
C GLY A 35 8.03 -0.76 1.04
N ASP A 36 7.47 -0.99 -0.16
CA ASP A 36 6.40 -0.16 -0.70
C ASP A 36 5.19 -0.15 0.24
N ILE A 37 4.47 0.97 0.27
CA ILE A 37 3.17 1.02 0.96
C ILE A 37 2.10 0.65 -0.04
N ILE A 38 1.24 -0.30 0.33
CA ILE A 38 0.03 -0.65 -0.41
C ILE A 38 -1.17 0.06 0.21
N PHE A 39 -2.05 0.59 -0.65
CA PHE A 39 -3.27 1.30 -0.29
C PHE A 39 -4.48 0.48 -0.74
N PHE A 40 -5.47 0.35 0.12
CA PHE A 40 -6.69 -0.42 -0.13
C PHE A 40 -7.93 0.46 -0.19
N ASP A 41 -8.76 0.16 -1.19
CA ASP A 41 -10.14 0.61 -1.35
C ASP A 41 -11.05 -0.63 -1.34
N TRP A 42 -11.51 -1.04 -0.16
CA TRP A 42 -12.25 -2.29 0.03
C TRP A 42 -13.64 -2.30 -0.60
N ASN A 43 -14.32 -1.16 -0.61
CA ASN A 43 -15.68 -1.05 -1.15
C ASN A 43 -15.70 -0.52 -2.60
N GLY A 44 -14.58 -0.03 -3.12
CA GLY A 44 -14.45 0.45 -4.50
C GLY A 44 -15.08 1.82 -4.74
N ASP A 45 -15.25 2.63 -3.69
CA ASP A 45 -15.86 3.97 -3.77
C ASP A 45 -14.86 5.08 -4.14
N GLY A 46 -13.59 4.74 -4.31
CA GLY A 46 -12.52 5.67 -4.64
C GLY A 46 -11.84 6.29 -3.43
N HIS A 47 -12.22 5.92 -2.20
CA HIS A 47 -11.60 6.37 -0.97
C HIS A 47 -10.70 5.28 -0.37
N VAL A 48 -9.46 5.62 -0.03
CA VAL A 48 -8.59 4.67 0.67
C VAL A 48 -9.04 4.51 2.12
N GLN A 49 -9.30 3.28 2.55
CA GLN A 49 -9.66 2.98 3.95
C GLN A 49 -8.53 2.30 4.75
N HIS A 50 -7.57 1.65 4.07
CA HIS A 50 -6.51 0.91 4.77
C HIS A 50 -5.17 0.94 4.03
N VAL A 51 -4.08 0.72 4.78
CA VAL A 51 -2.70 0.64 4.26
C VAL A 51 -1.94 -0.52 4.89
N GLY A 52 -0.96 -1.05 4.16
CA GLY A 52 0.00 -2.04 4.66
C GLY A 52 1.39 -1.83 4.09
N ILE A 53 2.36 -2.62 4.54
CA ILE A 53 3.73 -2.64 4.00
C ILE A 53 3.88 -3.89 3.15
N VAL A 54 4.44 -3.73 1.95
CA VAL A 54 4.77 -4.85 1.07
C VAL A 54 5.99 -5.59 1.60
N GLU A 55 5.81 -6.87 1.92
CA GLU A 55 6.88 -7.77 2.34
C GLU A 55 7.61 -8.33 1.11
N LYS A 56 6.86 -8.86 0.14
CA LYS A 56 7.38 -9.41 -1.13
C LYS A 56 6.29 -9.56 -2.18
N VAL A 57 6.70 -9.79 -3.43
CA VAL A 57 5.83 -10.26 -4.51
C VAL A 57 6.35 -11.61 -5.01
N GLU A 58 5.48 -12.62 -5.04
CA GLU A 58 5.83 -13.98 -5.45
C GLU A 58 4.60 -14.69 -6.01
N ASN A 59 4.77 -15.47 -7.08
CA ASN A 59 3.71 -16.28 -7.68
C ASN A 59 2.41 -15.52 -7.99
N GLY A 60 2.54 -14.29 -8.52
CA GLY A 60 1.40 -13.44 -8.87
C GLY A 60 0.64 -12.84 -7.68
N LYS A 61 1.19 -12.96 -6.47
CA LYS A 61 0.63 -12.39 -5.24
C LYS A 61 1.56 -11.37 -4.61
N VAL A 62 0.96 -10.37 -3.98
CA VAL A 62 1.64 -9.47 -3.05
C VAL A 62 1.42 -9.98 -1.63
N TYR A 63 2.49 -10.03 -0.85
CA TYR A 63 2.50 -10.37 0.57
C TYR A 63 2.72 -9.10 1.37
N THR A 64 1.94 -8.93 2.44
CA THR A 64 1.87 -7.66 3.18
C THR A 64 1.94 -7.90 4.68
N ILE A 65 2.44 -6.90 5.39
CA ILE A 65 2.35 -6.78 6.85
C ILE A 65 1.36 -5.65 7.14
N GLU A 66 0.27 -5.98 7.82
CA GLU A 66 -0.86 -5.07 8.07
C GLU A 66 -1.15 -5.00 9.57
N GLY A 67 -1.28 -3.78 10.10
CA GLY A 67 -1.79 -3.55 11.45
C GLY A 67 -3.31 -3.53 11.47
N ASN A 68 -3.89 -3.51 12.68
CA ASN A 68 -5.35 -3.47 12.89
C ASN A 68 -6.11 -4.58 12.14
N SER A 69 -5.45 -5.71 11.88
CA SER A 69 -6.05 -6.85 11.20
C SER A 69 -6.70 -7.75 12.24
N LYS A 70 -7.89 -7.34 12.71
CA LYS A 70 -8.51 -7.83 13.97
C LYS A 70 -7.68 -7.47 15.20
N ASP A 71 -7.38 -6.18 15.36
CA ASP A 71 -6.64 -5.60 16.49
C ASP A 71 -5.20 -6.13 16.69
N GLU A 72 -4.62 -6.70 15.63
CA GLU A 72 -3.28 -7.30 15.63
C GLU A 72 -2.49 -6.95 14.37
N VAL A 73 -1.18 -7.18 14.42
CA VAL A 73 -0.32 -7.20 13.23
C VAL A 73 -0.40 -8.59 12.59
N ARG A 74 -0.68 -8.64 11.29
CA ARG A 74 -0.79 -9.92 10.57
C ARG A 74 -0.15 -9.85 9.20
N ASN A 75 0.42 -10.98 8.78
CA ASN A 75 0.79 -11.20 7.39
C ASN A 75 -0.46 -11.53 6.58
N LYS A 76 -0.60 -10.91 5.42
CA LYS A 76 -1.69 -11.12 4.48
C LYS A 76 -1.12 -11.33 3.08
N SER A 77 -1.94 -11.83 2.17
CA SER A 77 -1.57 -11.96 0.76
C SER A 77 -2.76 -11.75 -0.14
N TYR A 78 -2.54 -11.10 -1.27
CA TYR A 78 -3.57 -10.81 -2.26
C TYR A 78 -3.04 -11.11 -3.65
N SER A 79 -3.93 -11.48 -4.56
CA SER A 79 -3.59 -11.45 -5.98
C SER A 79 -3.19 -10.03 -6.40
N LEU A 80 -2.19 -9.87 -7.27
CA LEU A 80 -1.77 -8.56 -7.78
C LEU A 80 -2.91 -7.80 -8.50
N ASN A 81 -3.93 -8.51 -8.99
CA ASN A 81 -5.11 -7.94 -9.63
C ASN A 81 -6.33 -7.81 -8.69
N ASN A 82 -6.14 -7.96 -7.37
CA ASN A 82 -7.24 -7.83 -6.43
C ASN A 82 -7.89 -6.44 -6.54
N LYS A 83 -9.23 -6.43 -6.68
CA LYS A 83 -10.01 -5.20 -6.88
C LYS A 83 -9.89 -4.21 -5.72
N SER A 84 -9.62 -4.71 -4.52
CA SER A 84 -9.45 -3.90 -3.32
C SER A 84 -8.12 -3.14 -3.29
N ILE A 85 -7.17 -3.45 -4.18
CA ILE A 85 -5.90 -2.73 -4.26
C ILE A 85 -6.14 -1.43 -5.03
N TYR A 86 -5.97 -0.31 -4.33
CA TYR A 86 -6.16 1.02 -4.89
C TYR A 86 -4.89 1.54 -5.57
N GLY A 87 -3.74 1.34 -4.93
CA GLY A 87 -2.44 1.74 -5.47
C GLY A 87 -1.32 1.56 -4.47
N TYR A 88 -0.18 2.16 -4.78
CA TYR A 88 1.04 2.01 -4.02
C TYR A 88 1.80 3.33 -3.89
N ARG A 89 2.65 3.41 -2.88
CA ARG A 89 3.73 4.40 -2.81
C ARG A 89 5.07 3.68 -2.91
N SER A 90 5.84 4.04 -3.93
CA SER A 90 7.23 3.59 -4.10
C SER A 90 8.11 4.20 -3.01
N VAL A 91 8.90 3.37 -2.33
CA VAL A 91 9.91 3.85 -1.37
C VAL A 91 11.30 4.01 -1.97
N ASN A 92 11.49 3.52 -3.19
CA ASN A 92 12.68 3.71 -4.03
C ASN A 92 12.52 4.89 -4.99
#